data_AF-A0A3M9M9M8-F1
#
_entry.id   AF-A0A3M9M9M8-F1
#
_cell.length_a   1.000
_cell.length_b   1.000
_cell.length_c   1.000
_cell.angle_alpha   90.00
_cell.angle_beta   90.00
_cell.angle_gamma   90.00
#
_symmetry.space_group_name_H-M   'P 1'
#
loop_
_entity.id
_entity.type
_entity.pdbx_description
1 polymer ?
#
loop_
_entity_poly.entity_id
_entity_poly.type
_entity_poly.pdbx_seq_one_letter_code
_entity_poly.pdbx_strand_id
1 'polypeptide(L)'
;MVIEDDPSTQTRPTDHEALANLHTMLQLCAQGSIRCSAKTCRPSAATIALVRDHLQDGDFYSGEDIAAFAWPVLLQAGGLAKLAGSRLELTAKGRAAQKNPGAETIRLLWTRWASHGVIDEFSRIEHIKGQRAKNVLTAVARRRAAVASVLDTLPPGEWITIDDLFAKMRRTGPVFGIVRNDRAIWRLYICEPEYGSLGYSGFHEWSLLEGRYTLVILLEYAATLGLLDVELRPPAGARDDFRENWGTDELDALSRYDGLHAIRLNALGAYVTGQAERYAEPPHAAQDTSLTILPNCDVVATGALTAGDRMALSAYATETTEEIWSVSAESLLAAVAAGRPLEDFERFLAERGTHEVPAPMRNLLADARFAAARLRDRGTVRLVTCSDAATASHVATELRQHCRLVDERSLLITARQEAGFRRGLLRLGLAVPPPSET
;
A
#
# COMPACT_ATOMS: atom_id res chain seq x y z
N MET A 1 -30.61 18.48 11.92
CA MET A 1 -31.44 17.46 11.28
C MET A 1 -31.12 16.17 11.99
N VAL A 2 -32.05 15.63 12.78
CA VAL A 2 -31.83 14.38 13.51
C VAL A 2 -31.94 13.27 12.47
N ILE A 3 -30.85 12.54 12.24
CA ILE A 3 -30.87 11.33 11.41
C ILE A 3 -31.74 10.34 12.18
N GLU A 4 -32.90 10.00 11.65
CA GLU A 4 -33.67 8.84 12.14
C GLU A 4 -32.80 7.61 11.85
N ASP A 5 -32.48 6.84 12.89
CA ASP A 5 -31.75 5.56 12.77
C ASP A 5 -32.54 4.62 11.85
N ASP A 6 -32.14 4.54 10.57
CA ASP A 6 -32.53 3.46 9.69
C ASP A 6 -31.77 2.20 10.15
N PRO A 7 -32.44 1.13 10.61
CA PRO A 7 -31.77 -0.08 11.11
C PRO A 7 -30.93 -0.81 10.03
N SER A 8 -30.93 -0.34 8.78
CA SER A 8 -30.10 -0.84 7.69
C SER A 8 -28.79 -0.07 7.48
N THR A 9 -28.54 1.04 8.18
CA THR A 9 -27.28 1.79 8.09
C THR A 9 -26.30 1.45 9.21
N GLN A 10 -25.02 1.35 8.86
CA GLN A 10 -23.91 1.08 9.77
C GLN A 10 -22.92 2.24 9.72
N THR A 11 -22.72 2.90 10.86
CA THR A 11 -21.64 3.88 11.03
C THR A 11 -20.32 3.16 11.30
N ARG A 12 -19.26 3.55 10.56
CA ARG A 12 -17.90 3.03 10.71
C ARG A 12 -16.90 4.20 10.82
N PRO A 13 -16.31 4.42 12.00
CA PRO A 13 -15.11 5.25 12.14
C PRO A 13 -13.93 4.61 11.41
N THR A 14 -13.08 5.42 10.74
CA THR A 14 -12.02 4.87 9.87
C THR A 14 -10.59 5.29 10.25
N ASP A 15 -10.43 6.26 11.13
CA ASP A 15 -9.11 6.81 11.48
C ASP A 15 -8.19 5.79 12.18
N HIS A 16 -8.70 5.08 13.19
CA HIS A 16 -7.94 4.08 13.92
C HIS A 16 -7.57 2.86 13.05
N GLU A 17 -8.55 2.30 12.31
CA GLU A 17 -8.29 1.18 11.40
C GLU A 17 -7.27 1.55 10.32
N ALA A 18 -7.28 2.78 9.80
CA ALA A 18 -6.35 3.20 8.77
C ALA A 18 -4.90 3.27 9.26
N LEU A 19 -4.68 3.67 10.51
CA LEU A 19 -3.34 3.68 11.12
C LEU A 19 -2.81 2.25 11.33
N ALA A 20 -3.64 1.35 11.84
CA ALA A 20 -3.31 -0.07 11.98
C ALA A 20 -3.06 -0.74 10.62
N ASN A 21 -3.92 -0.47 9.64
CA ASN A 21 -3.81 -0.99 8.28
C ASN A 21 -2.56 -0.47 7.58
N LEU A 22 -2.22 0.82 7.70
CA LEU A 22 -0.97 1.36 7.15
C LEU A 22 0.26 0.59 7.66
N HIS A 23 0.32 0.33 8.98
CA HIS A 23 1.43 -0.42 9.56
C HIS A 23 1.51 -1.83 8.96
N THR A 24 0.36 -2.53 8.91
CA THR A 24 0.22 -3.85 8.30
C THR A 24 0.67 -3.87 6.83
N MET A 25 0.25 -2.89 6.04
CA MET A 25 0.60 -2.80 4.62
C MET A 25 2.10 -2.58 4.41
N LEU A 26 2.74 -1.76 5.26
CA LEU A 26 4.19 -1.58 5.24
C LEU A 26 4.93 -2.87 5.60
N GLN A 27 4.42 -3.68 6.55
CA GLN A 27 5.01 -4.97 6.90
C GLN A 27 4.86 -6.00 5.78
N LEU A 28 3.67 -6.13 5.17
CA LEU A 28 3.42 -7.02 4.04
C LEU A 28 4.32 -6.66 2.84
N CYS A 29 4.56 -5.37 2.61
CA CYS A 29 5.47 -4.89 1.57
C CYS A 29 6.95 -5.15 1.93
N ALA A 30 7.34 -5.01 3.20
CA ALA A 30 8.71 -5.29 3.66
C ALA A 30 9.06 -6.78 3.54
N GLN A 31 8.14 -7.67 3.90
CA GLN A 31 8.23 -9.11 3.63
C GLN A 31 8.15 -9.41 2.13
N GLY A 32 7.62 -8.45 1.37
CA GLY A 32 7.44 -8.50 -0.07
C GLY A 32 6.50 -9.63 -0.45
N SER A 33 5.38 -9.73 0.26
CA SER A 33 4.24 -10.61 0.01
C SER A 33 3.26 -9.99 -0.99
N ILE A 34 3.28 -8.65 -1.12
CA ILE A 34 2.42 -7.91 -2.05
C ILE A 34 2.91 -8.08 -3.50
N ARG A 35 1.97 -8.38 -4.41
CA ARG A 35 2.21 -8.53 -5.84
C ARG A 35 1.23 -7.68 -6.63
N CYS A 36 1.75 -6.87 -7.57
CA CYS A 36 0.93 -6.12 -8.51
C CYS A 36 1.39 -6.42 -9.95
N SER A 37 0.46 -6.23 -10.89
CA SER A 37 0.76 -6.33 -12.32
C SER A 37 1.73 -5.24 -12.76
N ALA A 38 2.81 -5.60 -13.44
CA ALA A 38 3.73 -4.63 -14.05
C ALA A 38 3.06 -3.78 -15.14
N LYS A 39 1.97 -4.27 -15.75
CA LYS A 39 1.27 -3.57 -16.85
C LYS A 39 0.21 -2.59 -16.35
N THR A 40 -0.55 -2.99 -15.33
CA THR A 40 -1.72 -2.23 -14.87
C THR A 40 -1.52 -1.63 -13.48
N CYS A 41 -0.42 -1.97 -12.80
CA CYS A 41 -0.12 -1.61 -11.41
C CYS A 41 -1.18 -2.05 -10.39
N ARG A 42 -2.16 -2.85 -10.81
CA ARG A 42 -3.25 -3.36 -9.97
C ARG A 42 -2.76 -4.55 -9.14
N PRO A 43 -3.23 -4.69 -7.88
CA PRO A 43 -2.92 -5.86 -7.07
C PRO A 43 -3.46 -7.15 -7.73
N SER A 44 -2.74 -8.25 -7.53
CA SER A 44 -3.20 -9.59 -7.96
C SER A 44 -4.35 -10.08 -7.08
N ALA A 45 -5.15 -11.05 -7.55
CA ALA A 45 -6.22 -11.65 -6.73
C ALA A 45 -5.70 -12.24 -5.42
N ALA A 46 -4.52 -12.88 -5.45
CA ALA A 46 -3.87 -13.41 -4.25
C ALA A 46 -3.45 -12.29 -3.28
N THR A 47 -2.98 -11.15 -3.81
CA THR A 47 -2.68 -9.97 -2.98
C THR A 47 -3.94 -9.37 -2.37
N ILE A 48 -5.03 -9.29 -3.12
CA ILE A 48 -6.30 -8.80 -2.60
C ILE A 48 -6.78 -9.68 -1.45
N ALA A 49 -6.80 -11.02 -1.63
CA ALA A 49 -7.16 -11.95 -0.57
C ALA A 49 -6.25 -11.80 0.67
N LEU A 50 -4.92 -11.78 0.46
CA LEU A 50 -3.94 -11.58 1.53
C LEU A 50 -4.19 -10.29 2.30
N VAL A 51 -4.39 -9.16 1.60
CA VAL A 51 -4.65 -7.87 2.25
C VAL A 51 -5.96 -7.93 3.02
N ARG A 52 -7.03 -8.46 2.41
CA ARG A 52 -8.35 -8.58 3.05
C ARG A 52 -8.29 -9.33 4.38
N ASP A 53 -7.52 -10.41 4.44
CA ASP A 53 -7.34 -11.23 5.64
C ASP A 53 -6.55 -10.51 6.76
N HIS A 54 -5.81 -9.46 6.40
CA HIS A 54 -4.97 -8.69 7.34
C HIS A 54 -5.52 -7.29 7.62
N LEU A 55 -6.67 -6.90 7.04
CA LEU A 55 -7.30 -5.62 7.36
C LEU A 55 -7.86 -5.64 8.78
N GLN A 56 -7.51 -4.63 9.57
CA GLN A 56 -8.21 -4.27 10.79
C GLN A 56 -9.69 -4.03 10.44
N ASP A 57 -10.58 -4.75 11.14
CA ASP A 57 -12.03 -4.72 10.97
C ASP A 57 -12.54 -5.10 9.56
N GLY A 58 -11.70 -5.74 8.74
CA GLY A 58 -12.06 -6.24 7.41
C GLY A 58 -12.31 -5.14 6.36
N ASP A 59 -12.83 -5.52 5.19
CA ASP A 59 -13.19 -4.57 4.13
C ASP A 59 -14.55 -3.89 4.42
N PHE A 60 -14.94 -2.86 3.67
CA PHE A 60 -16.15 -2.05 3.93
C PHE A 60 -17.45 -2.84 3.76
N TYR A 61 -17.48 -3.77 2.81
CA TYR A 61 -18.59 -4.72 2.64
C TYR A 61 -18.06 -6.13 2.56
N SER A 62 -18.82 -7.09 3.10
CA SER A 62 -18.51 -8.50 2.95
C SER A 62 -18.50 -8.90 1.47
N GLY A 63 -17.44 -9.56 1.03
CA GLY A 63 -17.28 -10.03 -0.36
C GLY A 63 -16.83 -8.97 -1.37
N GLU A 64 -16.70 -7.71 -0.97
CA GLU A 64 -16.19 -6.64 -1.83
C GLU A 64 -14.72 -6.32 -1.55
N ASP A 65 -14.02 -5.92 -2.61
CA ASP A 65 -12.60 -5.59 -2.57
C ASP A 65 -12.40 -4.09 -2.76
N ILE A 66 -12.62 -3.32 -1.69
CA ILE A 66 -12.52 -1.87 -1.69
C ILE A 66 -11.20 -1.47 -1.04
N ALA A 67 -11.09 -1.58 0.28
CA ALA A 67 -9.86 -1.25 1.01
C ALA A 67 -8.71 -2.20 0.60
N ALA A 68 -9.01 -3.50 0.41
CA ALA A 68 -8.02 -4.50 0.04
C ALA A 68 -7.38 -4.23 -1.34
N PHE A 69 -8.15 -3.66 -2.26
CA PHE A 69 -7.64 -3.21 -3.55
C PHE A 69 -6.87 -1.88 -3.42
N ALA A 70 -7.40 -0.94 -2.64
CA ALA A 70 -6.88 0.41 -2.54
C ALA A 70 -5.49 0.49 -1.92
N TRP A 71 -5.21 -0.25 -0.85
CA TRP A 71 -3.95 -0.17 -0.10
C TRP A 71 -2.69 -0.36 -0.97
N PRO A 72 -2.56 -1.43 -1.78
CA PRO A 72 -1.42 -1.57 -2.68
C PRO A 72 -1.30 -0.44 -3.72
N VAL A 73 -2.43 0.13 -4.17
CA VAL A 73 -2.45 1.26 -5.11
C VAL A 73 -2.00 2.56 -4.42
N LEU A 74 -2.45 2.79 -3.18
CA LEU A 74 -2.07 3.93 -2.35
C LEU A 74 -0.57 3.94 -2.04
N LEU A 75 0.01 2.80 -1.65
CA LEU A 75 1.46 2.68 -1.41
C LEU A 75 2.28 3.03 -2.67
N GLN A 76 1.83 2.59 -3.84
CA GLN A 76 2.46 2.92 -5.13
C GLN A 76 2.31 4.41 -5.45
N ALA A 77 1.10 4.96 -5.36
CA ALA A 77 0.81 6.37 -5.67
C ALA A 77 1.57 7.32 -4.75
N GLY A 78 1.70 6.96 -3.47
CA GLY A 78 2.47 7.68 -2.47
C GLY A 78 3.99 7.60 -2.62
N GLY A 79 4.49 6.71 -3.50
CA GLY A 79 5.92 6.42 -3.67
C GLY A 79 6.55 5.75 -2.45
N LEU A 80 5.75 5.16 -1.56
CA LEU A 80 6.25 4.37 -0.43
C LEU A 80 6.74 3.01 -0.91
N ALA A 81 6.14 2.49 -1.98
CA ALA A 81 6.58 1.26 -2.61
C ALA A 81 6.64 1.41 -4.14
N LYS A 82 7.48 0.58 -4.78
CA LYS A 82 7.64 0.53 -6.24
C LYS A 82 7.70 -0.91 -6.71
N LEU A 83 7.37 -1.15 -7.97
CA LEU A 83 7.44 -2.48 -8.55
C LEU A 83 8.88 -2.86 -8.91
N ALA A 84 9.28 -4.05 -8.48
CA ALA A 84 10.43 -4.80 -8.95
C ALA A 84 9.91 -6.08 -9.63
N GLY A 85 9.74 -6.01 -10.96
CA GLY A 85 8.95 -7.02 -11.68
C GLY A 85 7.48 -6.96 -11.25
N SER A 86 6.96 -8.05 -10.68
CA SER A 86 5.60 -8.13 -10.13
C SER A 86 5.54 -7.92 -8.62
N ARG A 87 6.69 -7.83 -7.94
CA ARG A 87 6.77 -7.64 -6.48
C ARG A 87 6.72 -6.16 -6.14
N LEU A 88 5.91 -5.81 -5.15
CA LEU A 88 5.87 -4.47 -4.61
C LEU A 88 6.89 -4.35 -3.47
N GLU A 89 7.93 -3.54 -3.65
CA GLU A 89 9.03 -3.37 -2.70
C GLU A 89 9.06 -1.95 -2.11
N LEU A 90 9.36 -1.85 -0.82
CA LEU A 90 9.50 -0.56 -0.16
C LEU A 90 10.63 0.27 -0.76
N THR A 91 10.35 1.54 -1.03
CA THR A 91 11.37 2.53 -1.36
C THR A 91 12.12 2.96 -0.10
N ALA A 92 13.17 3.78 -0.24
CA ALA A 92 13.81 4.41 0.93
C ALA A 92 12.78 5.23 1.76
N LYS A 93 11.82 5.85 1.07
CA LYS A 93 10.73 6.60 1.69
C LYS A 93 9.75 5.69 2.43
N GLY A 94 9.40 4.53 1.86
CA GLY A 94 8.57 3.53 2.54
C GLY A 94 9.21 2.93 3.78
N ARG A 95 10.52 2.67 3.75
CA ARG A 95 11.27 2.24 4.94
C ARG A 95 11.32 3.33 6.02
N ALA A 96 11.48 4.59 5.64
CA ALA A 96 11.42 5.70 6.58
C ALA A 96 10.01 5.85 7.19
N ALA A 97 8.95 5.62 6.41
CA ALA A 97 7.56 5.74 6.87
C ALA A 97 7.20 4.76 8.00
N GLN A 98 7.91 3.64 8.14
CA GLN A 98 7.75 2.73 9.29
C GLN A 98 8.18 3.35 10.63
N LYS A 99 8.92 4.45 10.60
CA LYS A 99 9.44 5.16 11.79
C LYS A 99 8.74 6.50 12.03
N ASN A 100 7.90 6.93 11.09
CA ASN A 100 7.21 8.22 11.17
C ASN A 100 5.84 8.03 11.82
N PRO A 101 5.26 9.06 12.44
CA PRO A 101 3.87 9.03 12.87
C PRO A 101 2.94 8.63 11.72
N GLY A 102 2.01 7.71 11.98
CA GLY A 102 1.11 7.17 10.95
C GLY A 102 0.29 8.25 10.26
N ALA A 103 -0.22 9.23 11.01
CA ALA A 103 -0.99 10.36 10.48
C ALA A 103 -0.19 11.20 9.46
N GLU A 104 1.10 11.44 9.70
CA GLU A 104 1.97 12.14 8.74
C GLU A 104 2.15 11.33 7.45
N THR A 105 2.30 10.02 7.58
CA THR A 105 2.40 9.11 6.43
C THR A 105 1.09 9.06 5.63
N ILE A 106 -0.06 9.03 6.29
CA ILE A 106 -1.38 9.09 5.66
C ILE A 106 -1.56 10.42 4.91
N ARG A 107 -1.23 11.55 5.53
CA ARG A 107 -1.27 12.87 4.89
C ARG A 107 -0.41 12.91 3.61
N LEU A 108 0.76 12.31 3.68
CA LEU A 108 1.67 12.17 2.54
C LEU A 108 1.09 11.29 1.43
N LEU A 109 0.45 10.16 1.79
CA LEU A 109 -0.24 9.28 0.84
C LEU A 109 -1.38 10.02 0.13
N TRP A 110 -2.26 10.69 0.87
CA TRP A 110 -3.38 11.46 0.32
C TRP A 110 -2.91 12.56 -0.63
N THR A 111 -1.96 13.38 -0.20
CA THR A 111 -1.40 14.49 -1.00
C THR A 111 -0.80 14.00 -2.31
N ARG A 112 -0.07 12.88 -2.25
CA ARG A 112 0.55 12.28 -3.44
C ARG A 112 -0.48 11.61 -4.34
N TRP A 113 -1.45 10.90 -3.77
CA TRP A 113 -2.53 10.28 -4.54
C TRP A 113 -3.37 11.33 -5.26
N ALA A 114 -3.70 12.45 -4.62
CA ALA A 114 -4.47 13.53 -5.26
C ALA A 114 -3.77 14.11 -6.51
N SER A 115 -2.43 14.05 -6.55
CA SER A 115 -1.60 14.62 -7.62
C SER A 115 -0.99 13.60 -8.60
N HIS A 116 -0.91 12.31 -8.23
CA HIS A 116 -0.23 11.28 -9.01
C HIS A 116 -1.07 10.00 -9.20
N GLY A 117 -1.39 9.69 -10.46
CA GLY A 117 -2.26 8.57 -10.85
C GLY A 117 -1.52 7.30 -11.24
N VAL A 118 -1.69 6.24 -10.44
CA VAL A 118 -1.26 4.88 -10.79
C VAL A 118 -2.30 4.17 -11.67
N ILE A 119 -3.59 4.47 -11.43
CA ILE A 119 -4.73 3.96 -12.20
C ILE A 119 -5.79 5.07 -12.37
N ASP A 120 -6.81 4.80 -13.18
CA ASP A 120 -8.01 5.63 -13.29
C ASP A 120 -9.13 5.06 -12.40
N GLU A 121 -9.61 5.82 -11.41
CA GLU A 121 -10.67 5.41 -10.48
C GLU A 121 -11.98 5.03 -11.18
N PHE A 122 -12.28 5.65 -12.32
CA PHE A 122 -13.52 5.34 -13.05
C PHE A 122 -13.58 3.88 -13.50
N SER A 123 -12.40 3.26 -13.68
CA SER A 123 -12.24 1.84 -14.03
C SER A 123 -12.66 0.86 -12.92
N ARG A 124 -13.12 1.38 -11.78
CA ARG A 124 -13.69 0.62 -10.66
C ARG A 124 -15.22 0.55 -10.72
N ILE A 125 -15.86 1.35 -11.56
CA ILE A 125 -17.30 1.23 -11.85
C ILE A 125 -17.46 0.26 -13.02
N GLU A 126 -17.46 -1.03 -12.70
CA GLU A 126 -17.29 -2.08 -13.69
C GLU A 126 -18.48 -2.23 -14.64
N HIS A 127 -19.69 -1.84 -14.23
CA HIS A 127 -20.88 -1.90 -15.07
C HIS A 127 -20.91 -0.87 -16.19
N ILE A 128 -20.20 0.26 -16.04
CA ILE A 128 -20.03 1.23 -17.12
C ILE A 128 -18.84 0.78 -17.98
N LYS A 129 -19.12 0.33 -19.21
CA LYS A 129 -18.13 -0.19 -20.15
C LYS A 129 -17.67 0.89 -21.12
N GLY A 130 -16.76 0.53 -22.03
CA GLY A 130 -16.23 1.42 -23.06
C GLY A 130 -15.20 2.47 -22.60
N GLN A 131 -14.92 2.51 -21.30
CA GLN A 131 -13.96 3.42 -20.66
C GLN A 131 -12.53 3.39 -21.25
N ARG A 132 -12.11 2.25 -21.81
CA ARG A 132 -10.76 2.05 -22.38
C ARG A 132 -10.61 2.56 -23.82
N ALA A 133 -11.70 3.02 -24.45
CA ALA A 133 -11.63 3.56 -25.79
C ALA A 133 -10.82 4.88 -25.82
N LYS A 134 -10.19 5.14 -26.96
CA LYS A 134 -9.32 6.32 -27.12
C LYS A 134 -10.11 7.61 -26.92
N ASN A 135 -9.53 8.54 -26.17
CA ASN A 135 -10.04 9.89 -25.97
C ASN A 135 -11.45 9.99 -25.36
N VAL A 136 -11.89 8.99 -24.59
CA VAL A 136 -13.20 9.03 -23.91
C VAL A 136 -13.16 9.85 -22.63
N LEU A 137 -12.26 9.49 -21.70
CA LEU A 137 -12.22 10.09 -20.37
C LEU A 137 -11.40 11.37 -20.32
N THR A 138 -11.77 12.29 -19.45
CA THR A 138 -10.95 13.46 -19.09
C THR A 138 -9.75 13.05 -18.25
N ALA A 139 -8.85 14.00 -17.98
CA ALA A 139 -7.63 13.74 -17.24
C ALA A 139 -7.92 13.35 -15.78
N VAL A 140 -7.36 12.21 -15.34
CA VAL A 140 -7.47 11.69 -13.96
C VAL A 140 -7.11 12.76 -12.91
N ALA A 141 -5.98 13.45 -13.11
CA ALA A 141 -5.50 14.46 -12.16
C ALA A 141 -6.52 15.57 -11.90
N ARG A 142 -7.23 16.04 -12.93
CA ARG A 142 -8.26 17.08 -12.78
C ARG A 142 -9.46 16.56 -11.99
N ARG A 143 -9.92 15.34 -12.28
CA ARG A 143 -11.07 14.74 -11.61
C ARG A 143 -10.77 14.44 -10.14
N ARG A 144 -9.58 13.92 -9.81
CA ARG A 144 -9.13 13.73 -8.43
C ARG A 144 -9.02 15.04 -7.66
N ALA A 145 -8.38 16.05 -8.24
CA ALA A 145 -8.25 17.36 -7.59
C ALA A 145 -9.63 17.98 -7.28
N ALA A 146 -10.59 17.84 -8.20
CA ALA A 146 -11.94 18.31 -7.99
C ALA A 146 -12.59 17.65 -6.77
N VAL A 147 -12.58 16.31 -6.69
CA VAL A 147 -13.17 15.60 -5.53
C VAL A 147 -12.38 15.85 -4.23
N ALA A 148 -11.05 15.85 -4.29
CA ALA A 148 -10.21 16.12 -3.12
C ALA A 148 -10.49 17.50 -2.52
N SER A 149 -10.64 18.54 -3.35
CA SER A 149 -10.94 19.89 -2.87
C SER A 149 -12.32 20.03 -2.21
N VAL A 150 -13.25 19.10 -2.45
CA VAL A 150 -14.53 19.09 -1.75
C VAL A 150 -14.32 18.79 -0.26
N LEU A 151 -13.39 17.88 0.08
CA LEU A 151 -13.07 17.55 1.46
C LEU A 151 -12.53 18.76 2.23
N ASP A 152 -11.80 19.65 1.57
CA ASP A 152 -11.29 20.90 2.15
C ASP A 152 -12.42 21.88 2.55
N THR A 153 -13.64 21.67 2.04
CA THR A 153 -14.82 22.51 2.32
C THR A 153 -15.81 21.89 3.31
N LEU A 154 -15.54 20.67 3.78
CA LEU A 154 -16.40 19.99 4.74
C LEU A 154 -16.04 20.45 6.16
N PRO A 155 -17.02 20.90 6.97
CA PRO A 155 -16.77 21.17 8.38
C PRO A 155 -16.40 19.87 9.11
N PRO A 156 -15.28 19.85 9.87
CA PRO A 156 -14.87 18.67 10.62
C PRO A 156 -15.92 18.25 11.65
N GLY A 157 -16.15 16.95 11.78
CA GLY A 157 -17.07 16.39 12.77
C GLY A 157 -18.56 16.45 12.41
N GLU A 158 -18.92 17.05 11.27
CA GLU A 158 -20.31 17.11 10.80
C GLU A 158 -20.59 16.05 9.73
N TRP A 159 -21.74 15.37 9.86
CA TRP A 159 -22.24 14.42 8.86
C TRP A 159 -22.90 15.15 7.69
N ILE A 160 -22.65 14.66 6.48
CA ILE A 160 -23.32 15.08 5.25
C ILE A 160 -23.75 13.85 4.46
N THR A 161 -25.01 13.80 4.04
CA THR A 161 -25.50 12.73 3.14
C THR A 161 -24.84 12.86 1.77
N ILE A 162 -24.68 11.75 1.06
CA ILE A 162 -24.09 11.81 -0.28
C ILE A 162 -24.96 12.63 -1.24
N ASP A 163 -26.27 12.60 -1.12
CA ASP A 163 -27.14 13.35 -2.03
C ASP A 163 -27.06 14.86 -1.77
N ASP A 164 -26.92 15.27 -0.51
CA ASP A 164 -26.61 16.67 -0.15
C ASP A 164 -25.21 17.09 -0.61
N LEU A 165 -24.23 16.19 -0.49
CA LEU A 165 -22.88 16.41 -1.00
C LEU A 165 -22.89 16.61 -2.52
N PHE A 166 -23.62 15.78 -3.26
CA PHE A 166 -23.81 15.90 -4.71
C PHE A 166 -24.52 17.21 -5.07
N ALA A 167 -25.55 17.61 -4.31
CA ALA A 167 -26.21 18.90 -4.48
C ALA A 167 -25.24 20.08 -4.24
N LYS A 168 -24.42 20.01 -3.19
CA LYS A 168 -23.37 21.00 -2.89
C LYS A 168 -22.33 21.07 -4.01
N MET A 169 -21.82 19.93 -4.48
CA MET A 169 -20.83 19.86 -5.55
C MET A 169 -21.35 20.45 -6.86
N ARG A 170 -22.60 20.17 -7.23
CA ARG A 170 -23.23 20.74 -8.44
C ARG A 170 -23.47 22.25 -8.32
N ARG A 171 -23.75 22.75 -7.12
CA ARG A 171 -24.07 24.17 -6.88
C ARG A 171 -22.85 25.06 -6.75
N THR A 172 -21.85 24.62 -5.99
CA THR A 172 -20.70 25.44 -5.57
C THR A 172 -19.35 24.72 -5.70
N GLY A 173 -19.36 23.45 -6.09
CA GLY A 173 -18.13 22.66 -6.21
C GLY A 173 -17.35 22.93 -7.49
N PRO A 174 -16.12 22.41 -7.57
CA PRO A 174 -15.32 22.49 -8.79
C PRO A 174 -15.99 21.70 -9.93
N VAL A 175 -16.10 22.34 -11.09
CA VAL A 175 -16.65 21.69 -12.28
C VAL A 175 -15.63 20.73 -12.90
N PHE A 176 -15.98 19.45 -12.89
CA PHE A 176 -15.30 18.40 -13.64
C PHE A 176 -16.33 17.52 -14.35
N GLY A 177 -15.91 16.92 -15.46
CA GLY A 177 -16.70 15.94 -16.19
C GLY A 177 -15.89 14.66 -16.39
N ILE A 178 -16.57 13.52 -16.46
CA ILE A 178 -15.95 12.22 -16.75
C ILE A 178 -15.57 12.12 -18.23
N VAL A 179 -16.48 12.53 -19.11
CA VAL A 179 -16.31 12.45 -20.56
C VAL A 179 -15.67 13.71 -21.14
N ARG A 180 -14.84 13.54 -22.18
CA ARG A 180 -14.12 14.65 -22.82
C ARG A 180 -14.99 15.60 -23.62
N ASN A 181 -16.07 15.09 -24.20
CA ASN A 181 -17.02 15.83 -25.03
C ASN A 181 -18.29 15.00 -25.24
N ASP A 182 -19.31 15.63 -25.80
CA ASP A 182 -20.63 15.02 -26.05
C ASP A 182 -20.59 13.87 -27.07
N ARG A 183 -19.50 13.70 -27.82
CA ARG A 183 -19.32 12.53 -28.69
C ARG A 183 -18.69 11.35 -27.95
N ALA A 184 -17.87 11.62 -26.94
CA ALA A 184 -17.18 10.60 -26.16
C ALA A 184 -18.15 9.78 -25.31
N ILE A 185 -19.27 10.37 -24.89
CA ILE A 185 -20.28 9.69 -24.06
C ILE A 185 -20.95 8.51 -24.77
N TRP A 186 -21.10 8.57 -26.10
CA TRP A 186 -21.57 7.45 -26.94
C TRP A 186 -20.65 6.24 -26.93
N ARG A 187 -19.45 6.36 -26.33
CA ARG A 187 -18.55 5.22 -26.13
C ARG A 187 -18.78 4.54 -24.80
N LEU A 188 -19.43 5.19 -23.84
CA LEU A 188 -19.79 4.59 -22.57
C LEU A 188 -21.15 3.93 -22.69
N TYR A 189 -21.26 2.74 -22.11
CA TYR A 189 -22.50 1.96 -22.16
C TYR A 189 -22.59 1.02 -20.96
N ILE A 190 -23.81 0.59 -20.64
CA ILE A 190 -24.08 -0.50 -19.70
C ILE A 190 -24.53 -1.73 -20.50
N CYS A 191 -24.10 -2.92 -20.09
CA CYS A 191 -24.37 -4.19 -20.80
C CYS A 191 -23.77 -4.24 -22.22
N GLU A 192 -24.35 -3.56 -23.21
CA GLU A 192 -23.87 -3.52 -24.60
C GLU A 192 -23.91 -2.11 -25.25
N PRO A 193 -23.07 -1.85 -26.28
CA PRO A 193 -22.95 -0.51 -26.89
C PRO A 193 -24.19 0.01 -27.62
N GLU A 194 -24.96 -0.84 -28.28
CA GLU A 194 -26.03 -0.44 -29.19
C GLU A 194 -27.23 0.16 -28.46
N TYR A 195 -27.74 -0.56 -27.45
CA TYR A 195 -28.93 -0.16 -26.70
C TYR A 195 -28.59 0.46 -25.34
N GLY A 196 -27.53 0.00 -24.68
CA GLY A 196 -27.09 0.50 -23.39
C GLY A 196 -26.19 1.74 -23.43
N SER A 197 -26.07 2.40 -24.60
CA SER A 197 -25.28 3.63 -24.76
C SER A 197 -25.76 4.75 -23.82
N LEU A 198 -24.82 5.36 -23.10
CA LEU A 198 -25.11 6.52 -22.24
C LEU A 198 -25.23 7.83 -23.04
N GLY A 199 -25.08 7.79 -24.36
CA GLY A 199 -25.19 8.97 -25.21
C GLY A 199 -26.61 9.45 -25.49
N TYR A 200 -27.62 8.66 -25.15
CA TYR A 200 -29.01 9.09 -25.22
C TYR A 200 -29.29 10.17 -24.15
N SER A 201 -30.13 11.15 -24.50
CA SER A 201 -30.50 12.23 -23.59
C SER A 201 -31.26 11.68 -22.38
N GLY A 202 -30.87 12.06 -21.17
CA GLY A 202 -31.45 11.56 -19.92
C GLY A 202 -30.76 10.33 -19.32
N PHE A 203 -29.87 9.67 -20.07
CA PHE A 203 -29.25 8.38 -19.67
C PHE A 203 -27.82 8.52 -19.15
N HIS A 204 -27.43 9.72 -18.71
CA HIS A 204 -26.08 10.00 -18.21
C HIS A 204 -26.07 11.12 -17.18
N GLU A 205 -27.06 11.13 -16.30
CA GLU A 205 -27.14 12.15 -15.26
C GLU A 205 -25.84 12.21 -14.43
N TRP A 206 -25.60 13.39 -13.84
CA TRP A 206 -24.38 13.67 -13.09
C TRP A 206 -24.10 12.62 -11.99
N SER A 207 -25.14 12.10 -11.32
CA SER A 207 -24.98 11.10 -10.26
C SER A 207 -24.46 9.75 -10.79
N LEU A 208 -24.73 9.43 -12.05
CA LEU A 208 -24.33 8.19 -12.71
C LEU A 208 -22.84 8.18 -13.06
N LEU A 209 -22.31 9.32 -13.52
CA LEU A 209 -20.92 9.45 -13.96
C LEU A 209 -20.04 10.11 -12.89
N GLU A 210 -20.16 11.42 -12.72
CA GLU A 210 -19.37 12.20 -11.76
C GLU A 210 -19.67 11.79 -10.31
N GLY A 211 -20.92 11.49 -9.99
CA GLY A 211 -21.35 11.01 -8.69
C GLY A 211 -20.73 9.66 -8.34
N ARG A 212 -20.84 8.65 -9.21
CA ARG A 212 -20.18 7.34 -8.98
C ARG A 212 -18.66 7.46 -8.90
N TYR A 213 -18.05 8.30 -9.73
CA TYR A 213 -16.61 8.57 -9.61
C TYR A 213 -16.25 9.20 -8.26
N THR A 214 -17.10 10.10 -7.76
CA THR A 214 -16.94 10.72 -6.43
C THR A 214 -17.04 9.66 -5.34
N LEU A 215 -18.02 8.76 -5.40
CA LEU A 215 -18.17 7.66 -4.44
C LEU A 215 -16.94 6.75 -4.38
N VAL A 216 -16.35 6.41 -5.54
CA VAL A 216 -15.09 5.64 -5.60
C VAL A 216 -14.00 6.34 -4.78
N ILE A 217 -13.81 7.65 -4.97
CA ILE A 217 -12.78 8.41 -4.26
C ILE A 217 -13.06 8.45 -2.76
N LEU A 218 -14.30 8.73 -2.37
CA LEU A 218 -14.69 8.87 -0.98
C LEU A 218 -14.52 7.55 -0.22
N LEU A 219 -15.06 6.45 -0.75
CA LEU A 219 -15.04 5.17 -0.04
C LEU A 219 -13.73 4.40 -0.26
N GLU A 220 -13.28 4.23 -1.50
CA GLU A 220 -12.12 3.37 -1.78
C GLU A 220 -10.79 4.01 -1.37
N TYR A 221 -10.68 5.34 -1.37
CA TYR A 221 -9.39 6.00 -1.12
C TYR A 221 -9.41 6.87 0.14
N ALA A 222 -10.36 7.78 0.29
CA ALA A 222 -10.38 8.70 1.43
C ALA A 222 -10.75 7.97 2.73
N ALA A 223 -11.80 7.14 2.73
CA ALA A 223 -12.18 6.33 3.89
C ALA A 223 -11.14 5.24 4.19
N THR A 224 -10.57 4.55 3.18
CA THR A 224 -9.46 3.60 3.39
C THR A 224 -8.25 4.24 4.08
N LEU A 225 -7.94 5.50 3.76
CA LEU A 225 -6.88 6.28 4.41
C LEU A 225 -7.31 6.88 5.76
N GLY A 226 -8.54 6.65 6.21
CA GLY A 226 -9.02 7.08 7.52
C GLY A 226 -9.47 8.53 7.59
N LEU A 227 -9.63 9.22 6.46
CA LEU A 227 -10.01 10.64 6.46
C LEU A 227 -11.49 10.86 6.79
N LEU A 228 -12.32 9.85 6.53
CA LEU A 228 -13.77 9.96 6.56
C LEU A 228 -14.37 8.85 7.40
N ASP A 229 -15.16 9.20 8.41
CA ASP A 229 -16.10 8.24 8.95
C ASP A 229 -17.24 8.08 7.95
N VAL A 230 -17.73 6.86 7.80
CA VAL A 230 -18.70 6.51 6.78
C VAL A 230 -19.96 5.92 7.39
N GLU A 231 -21.09 6.25 6.80
CA GLU A 231 -22.35 5.56 7.06
C GLU A 231 -22.69 4.74 5.82
N LEU A 232 -22.77 3.43 5.99
CA LEU A 232 -22.88 2.44 4.92
C LEU A 232 -24.22 1.70 5.02
N ARG A 233 -24.77 1.32 3.88
CA ARG A 233 -25.86 0.34 3.76
C ARG A 233 -25.53 -0.64 2.64
N PRO A 234 -26.19 -1.80 2.54
CA PRO A 234 -25.95 -2.72 1.43
C PRO A 234 -26.06 -1.99 0.07
N PRO A 235 -25.11 -2.15 -0.86
CA PRO A 235 -25.18 -1.47 -2.16
C PRO A 235 -26.42 -1.85 -2.98
N ALA A 236 -26.90 -3.08 -2.82
CA ALA A 236 -28.10 -3.58 -3.47
C ALA A 236 -29.33 -2.72 -3.10
N GLY A 237 -29.97 -2.13 -4.10
CA GLY A 237 -31.13 -1.24 -3.92
C GLY A 237 -30.80 0.10 -3.25
N ALA A 238 -29.53 0.43 -3.03
CA ALA A 238 -29.16 1.67 -2.37
C ALA A 238 -29.41 2.91 -3.24
N ARG A 239 -29.43 2.77 -4.57
CA ARG A 239 -29.65 3.86 -5.51
C ARG A 239 -30.42 3.33 -6.71
N ASP A 240 -31.34 4.15 -7.23
CA ASP A 240 -32.19 3.80 -8.37
C ASP A 240 -31.97 4.70 -9.60
N ASP A 241 -31.05 5.66 -9.51
CA ASP A 241 -30.72 6.65 -10.55
C ASP A 241 -30.18 6.05 -11.86
N PHE A 242 -29.95 4.74 -11.90
CA PHE A 242 -29.51 4.02 -13.08
C PHE A 242 -30.57 3.10 -13.69
N ARG A 243 -31.68 2.83 -12.99
CA ARG A 243 -32.67 1.78 -13.31
C ARG A 243 -33.38 1.99 -14.64
N GLU A 244 -33.50 3.25 -15.07
CA GLU A 244 -34.12 3.56 -16.36
C GLU A 244 -33.16 3.30 -17.54
N ASN A 245 -31.87 3.10 -17.31
CA ASN A 245 -30.94 2.73 -18.38
C ASN A 245 -31.19 1.31 -18.86
N TRP A 246 -31.12 1.13 -20.17
CA TRP A 246 -31.24 -0.17 -20.80
C TRP A 246 -30.15 -1.15 -20.28
N GLY A 247 -30.54 -2.39 -20.01
CA GLY A 247 -29.63 -3.45 -19.57
C GLY A 247 -29.26 -3.39 -18.09
N THR A 248 -30.08 -2.70 -17.28
CA THR A 248 -29.91 -2.60 -15.82
C THR A 248 -30.91 -3.43 -15.01
N ASP A 249 -31.83 -4.14 -15.68
CA ASP A 249 -32.93 -4.87 -15.04
C ASP A 249 -32.45 -5.90 -14.00
N GLU A 250 -31.32 -6.57 -14.27
CA GLU A 250 -30.74 -7.60 -13.39
C GLU A 250 -29.69 -7.04 -12.41
N LEU A 251 -29.42 -5.73 -12.42
CA LEU A 251 -28.38 -5.15 -11.58
C LEU A 251 -28.93 -4.74 -10.22
N ASP A 252 -28.52 -5.39 -9.13
CA ASP A 252 -28.90 -4.94 -7.79
C ASP A 252 -28.32 -3.57 -7.42
N ALA A 253 -27.15 -3.24 -7.96
CA ALA A 253 -26.46 -1.97 -7.82
C ALA A 253 -25.62 -1.66 -9.07
N LEU A 254 -25.37 -0.38 -9.38
CA LEU A 254 -24.47 -0.01 -10.48
C LEU A 254 -23.01 -0.13 -10.09
N SER A 255 -22.70 0.06 -8.81
CA SER A 255 -21.36 -0.09 -8.28
C SER A 255 -21.39 -0.52 -6.82
N ARG A 256 -20.30 -1.16 -6.37
CA ARG A 256 -20.08 -1.50 -4.96
C ARG A 256 -20.08 -0.29 -4.01
N TYR A 257 -20.00 0.92 -4.54
CA TYR A 257 -19.98 2.16 -3.76
C TYR A 257 -21.36 2.76 -3.55
N ASP A 258 -22.40 2.23 -4.21
CA ASP A 258 -23.76 2.79 -4.20
C ASP A 258 -24.36 2.85 -2.79
N GLY A 259 -23.90 1.96 -1.90
CA GLY A 259 -24.29 1.88 -0.50
C GLY A 259 -23.71 2.96 0.42
N LEU A 260 -22.80 3.82 -0.05
CA LEU A 260 -22.33 4.94 0.78
C LEU A 260 -23.45 5.96 0.97
N HIS A 261 -23.95 6.08 2.21
CA HIS A 261 -25.10 6.91 2.54
C HIS A 261 -24.68 8.32 2.99
N ALA A 262 -23.74 8.40 3.93
CA ALA A 262 -23.23 9.66 4.47
C ALA A 262 -21.75 9.56 4.82
N ILE A 263 -21.10 10.72 4.93
CA ILE A 263 -19.70 10.85 5.35
C ILE A 263 -19.54 11.95 6.40
N ARG A 264 -18.50 11.82 7.20
CA ARG A 264 -18.03 12.87 8.13
C ARG A 264 -16.53 13.00 8.04
N LEU A 265 -16.04 14.22 7.83
CA LEU A 265 -14.60 14.50 7.91
C LEU A 265 -14.16 14.38 9.39
N ASN A 266 -13.39 13.35 9.71
CA ASN A 266 -12.97 13.08 11.09
C ASN A 266 -11.70 13.85 11.48
N ALA A 267 -11.17 13.61 12.68
CA ALA A 267 -10.00 14.33 13.19
C ALA A 267 -8.74 14.11 12.34
N LEU A 268 -8.53 12.89 11.85
CA LEU A 268 -7.44 12.57 10.93
C LEU A 268 -7.65 13.26 9.57
N GLY A 269 -8.88 13.23 9.05
CA GLY A 269 -9.28 13.96 7.85
C GLY A 269 -8.98 15.45 7.94
N ALA A 270 -9.38 16.11 9.02
CA ALA A 270 -9.12 17.52 9.27
C ALA A 270 -7.62 17.85 9.34
N TYR A 271 -6.81 16.97 9.94
CA TYR A 271 -5.35 17.12 9.93
C TYR A 271 -4.76 16.97 8.52
N VAL A 272 -5.22 15.97 7.77
CA VAL A 272 -4.73 15.68 6.41
C VAL A 272 -5.05 16.80 5.43
N THR A 273 -6.26 17.37 5.50
CA THR A 273 -6.71 18.51 4.68
C THR A 273 -6.15 19.86 5.17
N GLY A 274 -5.44 19.89 6.30
CA GLY A 274 -4.82 21.09 6.85
C GLY A 274 -5.77 22.02 7.59
N GLN A 275 -6.98 21.56 7.91
CA GLN A 275 -7.93 22.28 8.77
C GLN A 275 -7.58 22.17 10.26
N ALA A 276 -6.78 21.17 10.64
CA ALA A 276 -6.16 21.04 11.96
C ALA A 276 -4.63 20.95 11.83
N GLU A 277 -3.90 21.66 12.71
CA GLU A 277 -2.42 21.67 12.68
C GLU A 277 -1.81 20.36 13.17
N ARG A 278 -2.48 19.67 14.10
CA ARG A 278 -2.00 18.45 14.75
C ARG A 278 -3.11 17.42 14.77
N TYR A 279 -2.71 16.17 14.56
CA TYR A 279 -3.58 15.03 14.84
C TYR A 279 -3.42 14.63 16.30
N ALA A 280 -4.53 14.59 17.03
CA ALA A 280 -4.64 13.92 18.31
C ALA A 280 -5.57 12.73 18.08
N GLU A 281 -5.06 11.52 18.35
CA GLU A 281 -5.88 10.32 18.22
C GLU A 281 -7.08 10.45 19.17
N PRO A 282 -8.32 10.24 18.69
CA PRO A 282 -9.47 10.27 19.56
C PRO A 282 -9.31 9.18 20.63
N PRO A 283 -9.85 9.38 21.84
CA PRO A 283 -9.95 8.32 22.83
C PRO A 283 -10.95 7.27 22.33
N HIS A 284 -10.52 6.46 21.37
CA HIS A 284 -11.17 5.19 21.08
C HIS A 284 -11.02 4.31 22.33
N ALA A 285 -11.99 3.43 22.58
CA ALA A 285 -11.82 2.39 23.59
C ALA A 285 -10.53 1.65 23.22
N ALA A 286 -9.45 1.94 23.93
CA ALA A 286 -8.13 1.44 23.61
C ALA A 286 -8.27 -0.08 23.48
N GLN A 287 -8.10 -0.60 22.27
CA GLN A 287 -7.59 -1.95 22.16
C GLN A 287 -6.20 -1.83 22.78
N ASP A 288 -6.11 -2.11 24.08
CA ASP A 288 -4.89 -2.12 24.88
C ASP A 288 -3.96 -3.16 24.24
N THR A 289 -3.32 -2.77 23.14
CA THR A 289 -2.28 -3.53 22.46
C THR A 289 -1.06 -3.43 23.35
N SER A 290 -1.14 -4.15 24.45
CA SER A 290 -0.19 -4.11 25.54
C SER A 290 0.70 -5.33 25.40
N LEU A 291 2.00 -5.08 25.30
CA LEU A 291 3.01 -6.13 25.34
C LEU A 291 3.64 -6.13 26.73
N THR A 292 3.67 -7.29 27.36
CA THR A 292 4.45 -7.52 28.58
C THR A 292 5.71 -8.27 28.21
N ILE A 293 6.88 -7.64 28.42
CA ILE A 293 8.18 -8.27 28.19
C ILE A 293 8.66 -8.92 29.50
N LEU A 294 8.85 -10.23 29.47
CA LEU A 294 9.24 -11.01 30.64
C LEU A 294 10.77 -11.15 30.75
N PRO A 295 11.32 -11.37 31.97
CA PRO A 295 12.76 -11.55 32.17
C PRO A 295 13.37 -12.77 31.47
N ASN A 296 12.55 -13.74 31.04
CA ASN A 296 12.98 -14.90 30.26
C ASN A 296 13.06 -14.61 28.75
N CYS A 297 12.92 -13.33 28.34
CA CYS A 297 12.89 -12.88 26.96
C CYS A 297 11.67 -13.34 26.15
N ASP A 298 10.59 -13.73 26.82
CA ASP A 298 9.30 -13.88 26.17
C ASP A 298 8.56 -12.53 26.14
N VAL A 299 7.85 -12.30 25.05
CA VAL A 299 6.96 -11.17 24.84
C VAL A 299 5.55 -11.71 24.81
N VAL A 300 4.72 -11.27 25.76
CA VAL A 300 3.34 -11.72 25.93
C VAL A 300 2.39 -10.61 25.50
N ALA A 301 1.48 -10.91 24.58
CA ALA A 301 0.37 -10.02 24.25
C ALA A 301 -0.70 -10.10 25.34
N THR A 302 -0.96 -8.98 26.02
CA THR A 302 -2.00 -8.87 27.04
C THR A 302 -3.32 -8.29 26.51
N GLY A 303 -3.38 -7.96 25.23
CA GLY A 303 -4.59 -7.60 24.50
C GLY A 303 -4.50 -7.97 23.02
N ALA A 304 -5.54 -7.64 22.26
CA ALA A 304 -5.60 -7.94 20.83
C ALA A 304 -4.46 -7.22 20.09
N LEU A 305 -3.64 -7.97 19.36
CA LEU A 305 -2.64 -7.41 18.46
C LEU A 305 -3.24 -7.14 17.09
N THR A 306 -2.92 -5.98 16.53
CA THR A 306 -3.16 -5.74 15.10
C THR A 306 -2.32 -6.72 14.27
N ALA A 307 -2.79 -7.02 13.06
CA ALA A 307 -2.05 -7.89 12.14
C ALA A 307 -0.61 -7.40 11.92
N GLY A 308 -0.43 -6.08 11.77
CA GLY A 308 0.88 -5.47 11.60
C GLY A 308 1.79 -5.63 12.84
N ASP A 309 1.27 -5.45 14.06
CA ASP A 309 2.06 -5.64 15.28
C ASP A 309 2.49 -7.11 15.45
N ARG A 310 1.59 -8.06 15.16
CA ARG A 310 1.93 -9.50 15.13
C ARG A 310 3.05 -9.77 14.13
N MET A 311 2.95 -9.24 12.90
CA MET A 311 3.97 -9.40 11.87
C MET A 311 5.32 -8.76 12.26
N ALA A 312 5.29 -7.61 12.94
CA ALA A 312 6.49 -6.95 13.43
C ALA A 312 7.17 -7.77 14.52
N LEU A 313 6.40 -8.35 15.45
CA LEU A 313 6.92 -9.19 16.52
C LEU A 313 7.47 -10.53 15.99
N SER A 314 6.71 -11.23 15.14
CA SER A 314 7.14 -12.49 14.49
C SER A 314 8.32 -12.30 13.52
N ALA A 315 8.71 -11.06 13.21
CA ALA A 315 9.91 -10.79 12.42
C ALA A 315 11.22 -10.89 13.21
N TYR A 316 11.16 -10.80 14.55
CA TYR A 316 12.33 -10.82 15.45
C TYR A 316 12.26 -11.92 16.50
N ALA A 317 11.11 -12.57 16.64
CA ALA A 317 10.83 -13.56 17.67
C ALA A 317 10.10 -14.77 17.05
N THR A 318 10.17 -15.91 17.75
CA THR A 318 9.45 -17.11 17.33
C THR A 318 8.13 -17.17 18.06
N GLU A 319 7.02 -17.24 17.33
CA GLU A 319 5.68 -17.44 17.88
C GLU A 319 5.58 -18.85 18.47
N THR A 320 5.35 -18.94 19.78
CA THR A 320 5.24 -20.21 20.52
C THR A 320 3.79 -20.60 20.77
N THR A 321 2.94 -19.61 21.02
CA THR A 321 1.47 -19.69 21.10
C THR A 321 0.86 -18.44 20.45
N GLU A 322 -0.48 -18.36 20.36
CA GLU A 322 -1.17 -17.22 19.74
C GLU A 322 -0.85 -15.86 20.39
N GLU A 323 -0.44 -15.85 21.67
CA GLU A 323 -0.13 -14.66 22.45
C GLU A 323 1.31 -14.57 22.97
N ILE A 324 2.18 -15.56 22.71
CA ILE A 324 3.54 -15.61 23.27
C ILE A 324 4.60 -15.76 22.17
N TRP A 325 5.54 -14.83 22.18
CA TRP A 325 6.71 -14.82 21.31
C TRP A 325 8.00 -14.94 22.11
N SER A 326 8.80 -15.94 21.79
CA SER A 326 10.11 -16.11 22.43
C SER A 326 11.21 -15.47 21.61
N VAL A 327 11.97 -14.57 22.23
CA VAL A 327 13.12 -13.90 21.60
C VAL A 327 14.39 -14.65 21.94
N SER A 328 15.14 -15.06 20.92
CA SER A 328 16.40 -15.77 21.06
C SER A 328 17.51 -15.12 20.24
N ALA A 329 18.76 -15.50 20.51
CA ALA A 329 19.89 -15.04 19.69
C ALA A 329 19.73 -15.46 18.22
N GLU A 330 19.17 -16.66 17.99
CA GLU A 330 18.90 -17.18 16.65
C GLU A 330 17.85 -16.34 15.92
N SER A 331 16.72 -16.02 16.57
CA SER A 331 15.66 -15.22 15.94
C SER A 331 16.12 -13.80 15.61
N LEU A 332 16.89 -13.17 16.51
CA LEU A 332 17.44 -11.84 16.28
C LEU A 332 18.49 -11.84 15.16
N LEU A 333 19.40 -12.82 15.13
CA LEU A 333 20.39 -12.92 14.06
C LEU A 333 19.76 -13.26 12.71
N ALA A 334 18.70 -14.08 12.69
CA ALA A 334 17.91 -14.34 11.49
C ALA A 334 17.24 -13.05 10.97
N ALA A 335 16.69 -12.23 11.87
CA ALA A 335 16.14 -10.93 11.50
C ALA A 335 17.19 -10.01 10.87
N VAL A 336 18.40 -9.94 11.46
CA VAL A 336 19.52 -9.16 10.91
C VAL A 336 19.97 -9.70 9.55
N ALA A 337 20.06 -11.03 9.39
CA ALA A 337 20.40 -11.66 8.11
C ALA A 337 19.35 -11.35 7.03
N ALA A 338 18.07 -11.18 7.41
CA ALA A 338 17.00 -10.70 6.54
C ALA A 338 17.02 -9.18 6.29
N GLY A 339 18.05 -8.47 6.79
CA GLY A 339 18.22 -7.02 6.60
C GLY A 339 17.37 -6.17 7.54
N ARG A 340 16.85 -6.74 8.64
CA ARG A 340 16.03 -6.03 9.63
C ARG A 340 16.91 -5.49 10.75
N PRO A 341 16.99 -4.16 10.94
CA PRO A 341 17.81 -3.58 12.01
C PRO A 341 17.18 -3.85 13.38
N LEU A 342 17.99 -4.15 14.39
CA LEU A 342 17.51 -4.45 15.75
C LEU A 342 16.94 -3.21 16.45
N GLU A 343 17.37 -2.01 16.04
CA GLU A 343 16.87 -0.73 16.53
C GLU A 343 15.36 -0.56 16.27
N ASP A 344 14.85 -1.18 15.20
CA ASP A 344 13.41 -1.12 14.88
C ASP A 344 12.61 -2.01 15.84
N PHE A 345 13.18 -3.12 16.32
CA PHE A 345 12.54 -3.98 17.32
C PHE A 345 12.58 -3.35 18.73
N GLU A 346 13.71 -2.73 19.10
CA GLU A 346 13.83 -1.97 20.36
C GLU A 346 12.77 -0.86 20.44
N ARG A 347 12.59 -0.10 19.36
CA ARG A 347 11.54 0.94 19.29
C ARG A 347 10.15 0.34 19.39
N PHE A 348 9.87 -0.75 18.67
CA PHE A 348 8.59 -1.44 18.73
C PHE A 348 8.24 -1.90 20.16
N LEU A 349 9.18 -2.52 20.87
CA LEU A 349 8.98 -2.93 22.26
C LEU A 349 8.78 -1.74 23.20
N ALA A 350 9.44 -0.60 22.95
CA ALA A 350 9.26 0.60 23.76
C ALA A 350 7.91 1.29 23.51
N GLU A 351 7.39 1.24 22.28
CA GLU A 351 6.12 1.87 21.89
C GLU A 351 4.90 1.05 22.33
N ARG A 352 5.00 -0.29 22.30
CA ARG A 352 3.89 -1.21 22.63
C ARG A 352 4.02 -1.84 24.02
N GLY A 353 5.17 -1.73 24.66
CA GLY A 353 5.46 -2.30 25.97
C GLY A 353 4.76 -1.55 27.09
N THR A 354 4.15 -2.27 28.03
CA THR A 354 3.57 -1.69 29.26
C THR A 354 4.63 -1.30 30.29
N HIS A 355 5.79 -1.94 30.22
CA HIS A 355 6.87 -1.80 31.18
C HIS A 355 8.20 -1.60 30.45
N GLU A 356 9.20 -1.08 31.16
CA GLU A 356 10.55 -1.00 30.62
C GLU A 356 11.07 -2.39 30.22
N VAL A 357 11.74 -2.46 29.07
CA VAL A 357 12.35 -3.70 28.56
C VAL A 357 13.33 -4.27 29.59
N PRO A 358 13.15 -5.49 30.12
CA PRO A 358 14.00 -6.07 31.16
C PRO A 358 15.48 -6.18 30.77
N ALA A 359 16.37 -6.16 31.77
CA ALA A 359 17.82 -6.27 31.55
C ALA A 359 18.25 -7.51 30.74
N PRO A 360 17.68 -8.72 30.95
CA PRO A 360 18.00 -9.89 30.12
C PRO A 360 17.74 -9.67 28.62
N MET A 361 16.59 -9.08 28.27
CA MET A 361 16.24 -8.77 26.88
C MET A 361 17.21 -7.74 26.28
N ARG A 362 17.55 -6.68 27.03
CA ARG A 362 18.52 -5.67 26.58
C ARG A 362 19.91 -6.26 26.33
N ASN A 363 20.36 -7.16 27.21
CA ASN A 363 21.63 -7.86 27.05
C ASN A 363 21.61 -8.75 25.81
N LEU A 364 20.53 -9.51 25.60
CA LEU A 364 20.36 -10.36 24.42
C LEU A 364 20.41 -9.55 23.11
N LEU A 365 19.77 -8.38 23.07
CA LEU A 365 19.81 -7.46 21.93
C LEU A 365 21.23 -6.90 21.70
N ALA A 366 21.94 -6.53 22.77
CA ALA A 366 23.32 -6.05 22.68
C ALA A 366 24.27 -7.14 22.16
N ASP A 367 24.13 -8.37 22.65
CA ASP A 367 24.93 -9.52 22.22
C ASP A 367 24.66 -9.87 20.75
N ALA A 368 23.39 -9.88 20.34
CA ALA A 368 23.01 -10.10 18.94
C ALA A 368 23.56 -9.00 18.02
N ARG A 369 23.52 -7.73 18.45
CA ARG A 369 24.09 -6.59 17.73
C ARG A 369 25.61 -6.72 17.58
N PHE A 370 26.29 -7.11 18.66
CA PHE A 370 27.74 -7.36 18.64
C PHE A 370 28.09 -8.51 17.69
N ALA A 371 27.36 -9.62 17.76
CA ALA A 371 27.55 -10.78 16.90
C ALA A 371 27.31 -10.46 15.42
N ALA A 372 26.23 -9.74 15.10
CA ALA A 372 25.90 -9.28 13.76
C ALA A 372 27.01 -8.41 13.12
N ALA A 373 27.69 -7.60 13.92
CA ALA A 373 28.75 -6.72 13.44
C ALA A 373 30.08 -7.44 13.11
N ARG A 374 30.22 -8.73 13.46
CA ARG A 374 31.45 -9.50 13.26
C ARG A 374 31.70 -9.89 11.81
N LEU A 375 30.64 -10.01 11.01
CA LEU A 375 30.72 -10.37 9.60
C LEU A 375 30.28 -9.18 8.74
N ARG A 376 30.95 -8.98 7.60
CA ARG A 376 30.56 -7.97 6.62
C ARG A 376 30.48 -8.62 5.25
N ASP A 377 29.28 -8.63 4.69
CA ASP A 377 29.10 -8.97 3.28
C ASP A 377 29.76 -7.89 2.40
N ARG A 378 30.61 -8.32 1.48
CA ARG A 378 31.31 -7.46 0.51
C ARG A 378 30.79 -7.65 -0.92
N GLY A 379 29.68 -8.37 -1.07
CA GLY A 379 29.02 -8.67 -2.32
C GLY A 379 29.60 -9.88 -3.04
N THR A 380 28.97 -10.23 -4.16
CA THR A 380 29.38 -11.35 -4.99
C THR A 380 30.62 -11.02 -5.81
N VAL A 381 31.50 -12.00 -5.92
CA VAL A 381 32.70 -11.96 -6.74
C VAL A 381 32.67 -13.11 -7.73
N ARG A 382 33.15 -12.87 -8.94
CA ARG A 382 33.25 -13.87 -9.99
C ARG A 382 34.65 -14.50 -9.94
N LEU A 383 34.70 -15.83 -9.86
CA LEU A 383 35.93 -16.60 -9.93
C LEU A 383 36.17 -17.02 -11.38
N VAL A 384 37.37 -16.76 -11.90
CA VAL A 384 37.80 -17.19 -13.23
C VAL A 384 39.07 -18.02 -13.07
N THR A 385 39.03 -19.26 -13.53
CA THR A 385 40.17 -20.19 -13.50
C THR A 385 40.88 -20.18 -14.84
N CYS A 386 42.19 -19.97 -14.81
CA CYS A 386 43.08 -20.09 -15.97
C CYS A 386 43.54 -21.54 -16.17
N SER A 387 43.96 -21.87 -17.39
CA SER A 387 44.52 -23.19 -17.73
C SER A 387 45.76 -23.54 -16.90
N ASP A 388 46.59 -22.55 -16.60
CA ASP A 388 47.88 -22.70 -15.95
C ASP A 388 48.25 -21.44 -15.13
N ALA A 389 49.26 -21.60 -14.28
CA ALA A 389 49.67 -20.56 -13.33
C ALA A 389 50.42 -19.38 -13.97
N ALA A 390 51.07 -19.61 -15.11
CA ALA A 390 51.76 -18.55 -15.84
C ALA A 390 50.73 -17.58 -16.45
N THR A 391 49.66 -18.10 -17.03
CA THR A 391 48.54 -17.32 -17.55
C THR A 391 47.85 -16.53 -16.45
N ALA A 392 47.55 -17.17 -15.31
CA ALA A 392 46.93 -16.48 -14.18
C ALA A 392 47.79 -15.34 -13.64
N SER A 393 49.10 -15.58 -13.50
CA SER A 393 50.06 -14.56 -13.05
C SER A 393 50.17 -13.42 -14.05
N HIS A 394 50.28 -13.71 -15.34
CA HIS A 394 50.36 -12.68 -16.39
C HIS A 394 49.10 -11.80 -16.40
N VAL A 395 47.91 -12.40 -16.36
CA VAL A 395 46.64 -11.67 -16.32
C VAL A 395 46.51 -10.84 -15.03
N ALA A 396 46.91 -11.38 -13.88
CA ALA A 396 46.88 -10.65 -12.60
C ALA A 396 47.80 -9.42 -12.60
N THR A 397 48.96 -9.51 -13.26
CA THR A 397 49.91 -8.39 -13.39
C THR A 397 49.36 -7.31 -14.32
N GLU A 398 48.92 -7.68 -15.52
CA GLU A 398 48.46 -6.73 -16.54
C GLU A 398 47.13 -6.09 -16.18
N LEU A 399 46.23 -6.82 -15.52
CA LEU A 399 44.88 -6.37 -15.15
C LEU A 399 44.70 -6.17 -13.65
N ARG A 400 45.77 -5.80 -12.93
CA ARG A 400 45.79 -5.62 -11.45
C ARG A 400 44.68 -4.74 -10.87
N GLN A 401 44.15 -3.80 -11.66
CA GLN A 401 43.06 -2.91 -11.25
C GLN A 401 41.66 -3.54 -11.36
N HIS A 402 41.56 -4.72 -11.98
CA HIS A 402 40.31 -5.36 -12.35
C HIS A 402 40.19 -6.80 -11.84
N CYS A 403 41.28 -7.42 -11.41
CA CYS A 403 41.28 -8.75 -10.81
C CYS A 403 42.30 -8.87 -9.68
N ARG A 404 42.09 -9.85 -8.80
CA ARG A 404 43.06 -10.26 -7.78
C ARG A 404 43.29 -11.76 -7.87
N LEU A 405 44.55 -12.18 -7.86
CA LEU A 405 44.92 -13.59 -7.78
C LEU A 405 44.53 -14.16 -6.41
N VAL A 406 43.87 -15.32 -6.39
CA VAL A 406 43.41 -16.02 -5.16
C VAL A 406 44.33 -17.17 -4.80
N ASP A 407 44.67 -17.94 -5.83
CA ASP A 407 45.52 -19.11 -5.79
C ASP A 407 46.38 -19.11 -7.06
N GLU A 408 47.13 -20.19 -7.32
CA GLU A 408 48.04 -20.23 -8.46
C GLU A 408 47.35 -20.09 -9.83
N ARG A 409 46.04 -20.33 -9.96
CA ARG A 409 45.33 -20.38 -11.24
C ARG A 409 44.04 -19.56 -11.29
N SER A 410 43.55 -19.05 -10.16
CA SER A 410 42.23 -18.43 -10.07
C SER A 410 42.29 -16.94 -9.77
N LEU A 411 41.43 -16.19 -10.46
CA LEU A 411 41.29 -14.75 -10.37
C LEU A 411 39.91 -14.37 -9.82
N LEU A 412 39.87 -13.47 -8.84
CA LEU A 412 38.64 -12.84 -8.35
C LEU A 412 38.39 -11.52 -9.05
N ILE A 413 37.15 -11.35 -9.51
CA ILE A 413 36.67 -10.13 -10.17
C ILE A 413 35.40 -9.67 -9.47
N THR A 414 35.38 -8.41 -9.04
CA THR A 414 34.15 -7.80 -8.52
C THR A 414 33.21 -7.46 -9.68
N ALA A 415 31.89 -7.47 -9.45
CA ALA A 415 30.91 -7.11 -10.48
C ALA A 415 31.19 -5.74 -11.13
N ARG A 416 31.68 -4.76 -10.34
CA ARG A 416 32.07 -3.43 -10.82
C ARG A 416 33.26 -3.46 -11.80
N GLN A 417 34.19 -4.39 -11.60
CA GLN A 417 35.41 -4.50 -12.41
C GLN A 417 35.23 -5.41 -13.64
N GLU A 418 34.15 -6.18 -13.72
CA GLU A 418 33.96 -7.20 -14.77
C GLU A 418 34.05 -6.64 -16.19
N ALA A 419 33.40 -5.51 -16.48
CA ALA A 419 33.45 -4.91 -17.81
C ALA A 419 34.87 -4.43 -18.19
N GLY A 420 35.63 -3.92 -17.21
CA GLY A 420 37.03 -3.54 -17.39
C GLY A 420 37.93 -4.76 -17.62
N PHE A 421 37.74 -5.80 -16.82
CA PHE A 421 38.46 -7.06 -16.91
C PHE A 421 38.26 -7.73 -18.29
N ARG A 422 37.02 -7.87 -18.76
CA ARG A 422 36.71 -8.46 -20.07
C ARG A 422 37.37 -7.71 -21.23
N ARG A 423 37.35 -6.37 -21.20
CA ARG A 423 38.06 -5.55 -22.21
C ARG A 423 39.57 -5.72 -22.14
N GLY A 424 40.11 -5.82 -20.93
CA GLY A 424 41.53 -6.08 -20.70
C GLY A 424 41.98 -7.42 -21.25
N LEU A 425 41.21 -8.49 -20.99
CA LEU A 425 41.50 -9.83 -21.50
C LEU A 425 41.54 -9.87 -23.03
N LEU A 426 40.61 -9.20 -23.70
CA LEU A 426 40.59 -9.14 -25.17
C LEU A 426 41.88 -8.51 -25.73
N ARG A 427 42.47 -7.53 -25.03
CA ARG A 427 43.77 -6.94 -25.42
C ARG A 427 44.95 -7.89 -25.21
N LEU A 428 44.83 -8.82 -24.27
CA LEU A 428 45.79 -9.90 -24.02
C LEU A 428 45.55 -11.12 -24.94
N GLY A 429 44.58 -11.07 -25.86
CA GLY A 429 44.23 -12.18 -26.75
C GLY A 429 43.44 -13.30 -26.06
N LEU A 430 42.87 -13.04 -24.88
CA LEU A 430 42.13 -14.01 -24.09
C LEU A 430 40.64 -13.63 -24.01
N ALA A 431 39.78 -14.62 -23.78
CA ALA A 431 38.36 -14.41 -23.56
C ALA A 431 37.83 -15.37 -22.48
N VAL A 432 36.86 -14.89 -21.69
CA VAL A 432 36.17 -15.71 -20.69
C VAL A 432 34.72 -15.91 -21.16
N PRO A 433 34.30 -17.15 -21.47
CA PRO A 433 32.93 -17.45 -21.86
C PRO A 433 31.94 -17.19 -20.70
N PRO A 434 30.63 -17.13 -20.98
CA PRO A 434 29.62 -17.19 -19.92
C PRO A 434 29.82 -18.45 -19.06
N PRO A 435 29.36 -18.45 -17.80
CA PRO A 435 29.51 -19.64 -16.96
C PRO A 435 28.72 -20.78 -17.61
N SER A 436 29.31 -21.95 -17.71
CA SER A 436 28.59 -23.16 -18.07
C SER A 436 27.58 -23.46 -16.95
N GLU A 437 26.30 -23.54 -17.28
CA GLU A 437 25.27 -24.04 -16.36
C GLU A 437 25.60 -25.51 -16.06
N THR A 438 26.09 -25.78 -14.86
CA THR A 438 26.18 -27.11 -14.26
C THR A 438 25.28 -27.15 -13.04
#